data_AF-A0A1L8RJL1-F1
#
_entry.id   AF-A0A1L8RJL1-F1
#
_cell.length_a   1.000
_cell.length_b   1.000
_cell.length_c   1.000
_cell.angle_alpha   90.00
_cell.angle_beta   90.00
_cell.angle_gamma   90.00
#
_symmetry.space_group_name_H-M   'P 1'
#
loop_
_entity.id
_entity.type
_entity.pdbx_description
1 polymer ?
#
loop_
_entity_poly.entity_id
_entity_poly.type
_entity_poly.pdbx_seq_one_letter_code
_entity_poly.pdbx_strand_id
1 'polypeptide(L)'
;MKQLRRYGIVHYVSRRMKYVVLYMDDDQIEETEKKLNSLHFVRSVERSYRPDIEMNFAEKIGTKAAYQQDDGFEIEEANTQIRLAEDL
;
A
#
# COMPACT_ATOMS: atom_id res chain seq x y z
N MET A 1 3.43 2.16 -15.97
CA MET A 1 2.74 2.68 -14.76
C MET A 1 1.31 2.15 -14.60
N LYS A 2 0.39 2.32 -15.56
CA LYS A 2 -1.00 1.80 -15.41
C LYS A 2 -1.10 0.29 -15.16
N GLN A 3 -0.14 -0.49 -15.65
CA GLN A 3 -0.10 -1.94 -15.44
C GLN A 3 0.11 -2.36 -13.98
N LEU A 4 0.78 -1.54 -13.16
CA LEU A 4 1.05 -1.85 -11.75
C LEU A 4 -0.23 -1.88 -10.90
N ARG A 5 -1.28 -1.16 -11.35
CA ARG A 5 -2.60 -1.13 -10.69
C ARG A 5 -3.34 -2.45 -10.73
N ARG A 6 -2.87 -3.43 -11.53
CA ARG A 6 -3.48 -4.76 -11.62
C ARG A 6 -3.04 -5.70 -10.50
N TYR A 7 -1.94 -5.37 -9.82
CA TYR A 7 -1.34 -6.22 -8.80
C TYR A 7 -1.80 -5.89 -7.39
N GLY A 8 -2.47 -4.76 -7.18
CA GLY A 8 -2.94 -4.34 -5.86
C GLY A 8 -3.39 -2.89 -5.83
N ILE A 9 -3.69 -2.41 -4.63
CA ILE A 9 -4.13 -1.04 -4.38
C ILE A 9 -2.90 -0.14 -4.36
N VAL A 10 -2.89 0.87 -5.22
CA VAL A 10 -1.77 1.83 -5.27
C VAL A 10 -2.00 2.91 -4.22
N HIS A 11 -1.14 2.94 -3.21
CA HIS A 11 -1.18 3.94 -2.15
C HIS A 11 -0.53 5.25 -2.57
N TYR A 12 0.65 5.18 -3.21
CA TYR A 12 1.39 6.39 -3.59
C TYR A 12 2.19 6.19 -4.88
N VAL A 13 2.31 7.25 -5.68
CA VAL A 13 3.11 7.27 -6.91
C VAL A 13 3.95 8.54 -6.97
N SER A 14 5.28 8.40 -6.97
CA SER A 14 6.17 9.52 -7.22
C SER A 14 6.53 9.62 -8.70
N ARG A 15 6.09 10.71 -9.36
CA ARG A 15 6.49 10.98 -10.77
C ARG A 15 7.94 11.45 -10.89
N ARG A 16 8.47 12.15 -9.89
CA ARG A 16 9.84 12.69 -9.89
C ARG A 16 10.88 11.61 -9.61
N MET A 17 10.65 10.79 -8.59
CA MET A 17 11.58 9.74 -8.16
C MET A 17 11.31 8.37 -8.82
N LYS A 18 10.18 8.22 -9.52
CA LYS A 18 9.80 7.01 -10.27
C LYS A 18 9.67 5.74 -9.42
N TYR A 19 9.01 5.84 -8.27
CA TYR A 19 8.63 4.67 -7.45
C TYR A 19 7.13 4.66 -7.14
N VAL A 20 6.63 3.50 -6.72
CA VAL A 20 5.24 3.24 -6.38
C VAL A 20 5.19 2.47 -5.05
N VAL A 21 4.27 2.85 -4.18
CA VAL A 21 3.91 2.09 -2.98
C VAL A 21 2.56 1.43 -3.23
N LEU A 22 2.48 0.13 -3.01
CA LEU A 22 1.30 -0.69 -3.26
C LEU A 22 0.99 -1.56 -2.05
N TYR A 23 -0.30 -1.68 -1.74
CA TYR A 23 -0.82 -2.62 -0.76
C TYR A 23 -1.41 -3.84 -1.49
N MET A 24 -1.13 -5.00 -0.92
CA MET A 24 -1.58 -6.31 -1.39
C MET A 24 -1.65 -7.27 -0.23
N ASP A 25 -2.37 -8.37 -0.44
CA ASP A 25 -2.50 -9.44 0.53
C ASP A 25 -1.20 -10.25 0.63
N ASP A 26 -0.90 -10.75 1.83
CA ASP A 26 0.40 -11.39 2.15
C ASP A 26 0.63 -12.69 1.35
N ASP A 27 -0.44 -13.45 1.13
CA ASP A 27 -0.44 -14.68 0.34
C ASP A 27 -0.03 -14.46 -1.13
N GLN A 28 -0.28 -13.26 -1.67
CA GLN A 28 0.01 -12.91 -3.06
C GLN A 28 1.39 -12.25 -3.26
N ILE A 29 2.13 -11.94 -2.19
CA ILE A 29 3.38 -11.18 -2.26
C ILE A 29 4.44 -11.92 -3.08
N GLU A 30 4.69 -13.19 -2.79
CA GLU A 30 5.82 -13.92 -3.37
C GLU A 30 5.66 -14.12 -4.90
N GLU A 31 4.45 -14.45 -5.35
CA GLU A 31 4.16 -14.61 -6.77
C GLU A 31 4.24 -13.25 -7.50
N THR A 32 3.70 -12.21 -6.87
CA THR A 32 3.66 -10.89 -7.48
C THR A 32 5.03 -10.25 -7.54
N GLU A 33 5.89 -10.46 -6.55
CA GLU A 33 7.29 -10.02 -6.57
C GLU A 33 8.05 -10.61 -7.76
N LYS A 34 7.88 -11.90 -8.05
CA LYS A 34 8.48 -12.56 -9.22
C LYS A 34 7.97 -11.93 -10.52
N LYS A 35 6.65 -11.72 -10.63
CA LYS A 35 6.04 -11.06 -11.80
C LYS A 35 6.57 -9.63 -11.97
N LEU A 36 6.63 -8.85 -10.89
CA LEU A 36 7.09 -7.47 -10.92
C LEU A 36 8.56 -7.36 -11.33
N ASN A 37 9.43 -8.23 -10.81
CA ASN A 37 10.85 -8.26 -11.18
C ASN A 37 11.08 -8.66 -12.66
N SER A 38 10.15 -9.42 -13.28
CA SER A 38 10.23 -9.74 -14.71
C SER A 38 9.89 -8.57 -15.64
N LEU A 39 9.28 -7.50 -15.11
CA LEU A 39 8.88 -6.35 -15.93
C LEU A 39 10.09 -5.47 -16.24
N HIS A 40 10.35 -5.25 -17.54
CA HIS A 40 11.50 -4.49 -18.04
C HIS A 40 11.62 -3.04 -17.52
N PHE A 41 10.55 -2.47 -16.96
CA PHE A 41 10.51 -1.09 -16.45
C PHE A 41 10.61 -1.02 -14.92
N VAL A 42 10.69 -2.16 -14.24
CA VAL A 42 10.88 -2.27 -12.80
C VAL A 42 12.37 -2.50 -12.55
N ARG A 43 12.96 -1.67 -11.69
CA ARG A 43 14.39 -1.75 -11.37
C ARG A 43 14.66 -2.68 -10.19
N SER A 44 13.80 -2.62 -9.18
CA SER A 44 13.84 -3.45 -7.98
C SER A 44 12.46 -3.46 -7.35
N VAL A 45 12.18 -4.50 -6.57
CA VAL A 45 10.99 -4.66 -5.74
C VAL A 45 11.47 -4.93 -4.32
N GLU A 46 10.90 -4.26 -3.33
CA GLU A 46 11.21 -4.47 -1.91
C GLU A 46 9.91 -4.65 -1.13
N ARG A 47 9.84 -5.72 -0.32
CA ARG A 47 8.72 -5.97 0.58
C ARG A 47 8.79 -5.04 1.79
N SER A 48 7.64 -4.50 2.19
CA SER A 48 7.54 -3.75 3.44
C SER A 48 7.42 -4.70 4.64
N TYR A 49 8.25 -4.51 5.65
CA TYR A 49 8.16 -5.19 6.95
C TYR A 49 7.27 -4.45 7.95
N ARG A 50 6.48 -3.46 7.50
CA ARG A 50 5.54 -2.72 8.36
C ARG A 50 4.62 -3.62 9.20
N PRO A 51 4.04 -4.73 8.69
CA PRO A 51 3.19 -5.60 9.52
C PRO A 51 3.97 -6.35 10.60
N ASP A 52 5.27 -6.56 10.43
CA ASP A 52 6.12 -7.29 11.37
C ASP A 52 6.62 -6.40 12.52
N ILE A 53 6.35 -5.09 12.47
CA ILE A 53 6.71 -4.15 13.53
C ILE A 53 5.71 -4.29 14.67
N GLU A 54 6.14 -4.93 15.76
CA GLU A 54 5.38 -4.99 17.01
C GLU A 54 5.20 -3.57 17.57
N MET A 55 3.99 -3.02 17.42
CA MET A 55 3.61 -1.73 18.01
C MET A 55 3.25 -1.83 19.50
N ASN A 56 3.48 -2.98 20.14
CA ASN A 56 3.20 -3.17 21.55
C ASN A 56 4.35 -2.60 22.41
N PHE A 57 4.35 -1.29 22.59
CA PHE A 57 5.29 -0.60 23.48
C PHE A 57 4.90 -0.66 24.97
N ALA A 58 3.76 -1.29 25.29
CA ALA A 58 3.19 -1.27 26.64
C ALA A 58 4.12 -1.95 27.66
N GLU A 59 4.81 -3.02 27.27
CA GLU A 59 5.71 -3.75 28.17
C GLU A 59 7.04 -3.03 28.42
N LYS A 60 7.54 -2.23 27.48
CA LYS A 60 8.86 -1.58 27.59
C LYS A 60 8.83 -0.17 28.17
N ILE A 61 7.73 0.56 28.05
CA ILE A 61 7.67 1.98 28.43
C ILE A 61 6.89 2.22 29.74
N GLY A 62 6.12 1.26 30.24
CA GLY A 62 5.51 1.32 31.59
C GLY A 62 4.60 2.53 31.87
N THR A 63 4.32 3.37 30.87
CA THR A 63 3.63 4.64 31.03
C THR A 63 2.38 4.63 30.16
N LYS A 64 1.23 4.94 30.78
CA LYS A 64 -0.13 4.97 30.18
C LYS A 64 -0.29 6.00 29.04
N ALA A 65 0.75 6.76 28.71
CA ALA A 65 0.80 7.77 27.65
C ALA A 65 1.29 7.23 26.28
N ALA A 66 1.72 5.96 26.22
CA ALA A 66 2.27 5.35 25.00
C ALA A 66 1.22 4.70 24.08
N TYR A 67 -0.06 4.70 24.45
CA TYR A 67 -1.14 4.32 23.54
C TYR A 67 -1.33 5.48 22.55
N GLN A 68 -0.55 5.49 21.46
CA GLN A 68 -0.93 6.29 20.31
C GLN A 68 -2.28 5.73 19.83
N GLN A 69 -3.33 6.55 19.94
CA GLN A 69 -4.58 6.28 19.24
C GLN A 69 -4.21 6.21 17.76
N ASP A 70 -4.53 5.08 17.15
CA ASP A 70 -4.39 4.89 15.72
C ASP A 70 -5.44 5.80 15.08
N ASP A 71 -5.07 7.07 14.89
CA ASP A 71 -5.83 8.04 14.13
C ASP A 71 -5.78 7.56 12.68
N GLY A 72 -6.65 6.58 12.36
CA GLY A 72 -6.75 5.97 11.06
C GLY A 72 -6.74 7.06 9.99
N PHE A 73 -5.80 6.94 9.04
CA PHE A 73 -5.69 7.91 7.96
C PHE A 73 -7.02 8.00 7.21
N GLU A 74 -7.65 9.17 7.21
CA GLU A 74 -8.80 9.46 6.35
C GLU A 74 -8.34 9.28 4.90
N ILE A 75 -8.82 8.20 4.27
CA ILE A 75 -8.75 8.06 2.82
C ILE A 75 -9.74 9.10 2.30
N GLU A 76 -9.26 10.27 1.88
CA GLU A 76 -10.07 11.15 1.04
C GLU A 76 -10.37 10.37 -0.25
N GLU A 77 -11.55 9.77 -0.30
CA GLU A 77 -12.14 9.25 -1.53
C GLU A 77 -12.22 10.43 -2.50
N ALA A 78 -11.22 10.54 -3.38
CA ALA A 78 -11.28 11.46 -4.50
C ALA A 78 -12.44 11.02 -5.40
N ASN A 79 -13.60 11.63 -5.15
CA ASN A 79 -14.85 11.56 -5.90
C ASN A 79 -14.63 11.23 -7.37
N THR A 80 -14.69 9.95 -7.73
CA THR A 80 -14.86 9.54 -9.13
C THR A 80 -16.31 9.15 -9.29
N GLN A 81 -17.14 10.12 -9.68
CA GLN A 81 -18.52 9.86 -10.10
C GLN A 81 -18.47 8.92 -11.31
N ILE A 82 -18.76 7.64 -11.09
CA ILE A 82 -19.02 6.69 -12.17
C ILE A 82 -20.41 7.03 -12.70
N ARG A 83 -20.47 7.79 -13.79
CA ARG A 83 -21.70 7.92 -14.57
C ARG A 83 -21.89 6.61 -15.31
N LEU A 84 -22.77 5.75 -14.80
CA LEU A 84 -23.35 4.66 -15.58
C LEU A 84 -24.14 5.33 -16.71
N ALA A 85 -23.60 5.30 -17.92
CA ALA A 85 -24.46 5.35 -19.09
C ALA A 85 -25.02 3.95 -19.22
N GLU A 86 -26.36 3.85 -19.12
CA GLU A 86 -27.25 2.82 -19.69
C GLU A 86 -28.43 2.59 -18.73
N ASP A 87 -29.42 3.47 -18.85
CA ASP A 87 -30.85 3.14 -18.79
C ASP A 87 -31.65 4.34 -19.36
N LEU A 88 -31.65 4.46 -20.69
CA LEU A 88 -32.82 4.79 -21.52
C LEU A 88 -32.54 4.58 -23.01
#